data_AF-A0A256Z598-F1
#
_entry.id   AF-A0A256Z598-F1
#
_cell.length_a   1.000
_cell.length_b   1.000
_cell.length_c   1.000
_cell.angle_alpha   90.00
_cell.angle_beta   90.00
_cell.angle_gamma   90.00
#
_symmetry.space_group_name_H-M   'P 1'
#
loop_
_entity.id
_entity.type
_entity.pdbx_description
1 polymer ?
#
loop_
_entity_poly.entity_id
_entity_poly.type
_entity_poly.pdbx_seq_one_letter_code
_entity_poly.pdbx_strand_id
1 'polypeptide(L)'
;MDPLNNIKISIRRIEERPQDSWVDMSLRKLRKGQVRFYRVNDPLTGQWLFKACYDDEMRRTIIKALKCPPGGGFVQLEGRTMLFQKSLLEGYSYDVISLSYLDEKERLRRNVVANAEEVPETILNNFKVVDYEEATGKKAIGKKLVTLCEERDEKKMIMLFLLQRAWPISKVQPETAARMNDLLKSIKDLERAMLNEVYSTAEEKFGLTKEDTDLILGLLEAEGKIQKFEEYVKTKP
;
A
#
# COMPACT_ATOMS: atom_id res chain seq x y z
N MET A 1 -12.62 -12.92 0.03
CA MET A 1 -12.87 -12.02 1.18
C MET A 1 -11.87 -10.88 1.03
N ASP A 2 -12.31 -9.63 0.90
CA ASP A 2 -11.40 -8.52 0.58
C ASP A 2 -10.38 -8.26 1.72
N PRO A 3 -9.07 -8.47 1.49
CA PRO A 3 -8.04 -8.24 2.50
C PRO A 3 -8.04 -6.83 3.09
N LEU A 4 -8.42 -5.81 2.31
CA LEU A 4 -8.35 -4.42 2.73
C LEU A 4 -9.33 -4.11 3.88
N ASN A 5 -10.45 -4.83 3.97
CA ASN A 5 -11.43 -4.65 5.04
C ASN A 5 -10.88 -5.09 6.42
N ASN A 6 -9.94 -6.03 6.44
CA ASN A 6 -9.35 -6.56 7.67
C ASN A 6 -7.97 -5.96 7.97
N ILE A 7 -7.28 -5.40 6.96
CA ILE A 7 -6.01 -4.69 7.10
C ILE A 7 -6.29 -3.20 7.35
N LYS A 8 -6.18 -2.79 8.62
CA LYS A 8 -6.44 -1.40 9.02
C LYS A 8 -5.25 -0.48 8.72
N ILE A 9 -5.17 0.04 7.50
CA ILE A 9 -4.19 1.07 7.13
C ILE A 9 -4.57 2.41 7.79
N SER A 10 -3.66 3.00 8.55
CA SER A 10 -3.86 4.30 9.19
C SER A 10 -3.10 5.39 8.42
N ILE A 11 -3.82 6.29 7.76
CA ILE A 11 -3.26 7.44 7.03
C ILE A 11 -3.57 8.74 7.78
N ARG A 12 -2.53 9.37 8.35
CA ARG A 12 -2.65 10.63 9.11
C ARG A 12 -1.86 11.74 8.43
N ARG A 13 -2.54 12.84 8.09
CA ARG A 13 -1.88 14.08 7.67
C ARG A 13 -1.14 14.66 8.88
N ILE A 14 0.13 14.97 8.71
CA ILE A 14 0.99 15.51 9.77
C ILE A 14 1.42 16.95 9.52
N GLU A 15 1.37 17.41 8.27
CA GLU A 15 1.76 18.76 7.88
C GLU A 15 1.02 19.18 6.62
N GLU A 16 0.71 20.48 6.52
CA GLU A 16 0.12 21.12 5.34
C GLU A 16 0.83 22.44 5.07
N ARG A 17 1.24 22.61 3.82
CA ARG A 17 1.85 23.82 3.27
C ARG A 17 0.95 24.32 2.15
N PRO A 18 0.22 25.42 2.36
CA PRO A 18 -0.65 26.00 1.32
C PRO A 18 0.12 26.34 0.04
N GLN A 19 1.41 26.66 0.16
CA GLN A 19 2.29 26.90 -0.98
C GLN A 19 3.69 26.36 -0.67
N ASP A 20 4.21 25.50 -1.54
CA ASP A 20 5.59 24.99 -1.50
C ASP A 20 6.05 24.68 -2.94
N SER A 21 7.33 24.36 -3.12
CA SER A 21 7.91 23.98 -4.40
C SER A 21 8.38 22.52 -4.40
N TRP A 22 8.32 21.87 -5.56
CA TRP A 22 8.88 20.53 -5.76
C TRP A 22 9.38 20.35 -7.19
N VAL A 23 10.32 19.42 -7.37
CA VAL A 23 10.73 19.00 -8.71
C VAL A 23 9.77 17.93 -9.20
N ASP A 24 9.08 18.22 -10.29
CA ASP A 24 8.29 17.23 -11.01
C ASP A 24 9.18 16.46 -11.98
N MET A 25 9.36 15.17 -11.74
CA MET A 25 10.22 14.32 -12.55
C MET A 25 9.62 13.97 -13.91
N SER A 26 8.29 14.03 -14.08
CA SER A 26 7.64 13.83 -15.38
C SER A 26 7.90 15.01 -16.32
N LEU A 27 7.99 16.22 -15.77
CA LEU A 27 8.29 17.44 -16.54
C LEU A 27 9.76 17.87 -16.48
N ARG A 28 10.53 17.33 -15.54
CA ARG A 28 11.89 17.78 -15.17
C ARG A 28 11.94 19.28 -14.87
N LYS A 29 10.92 19.80 -14.17
CA LYS A 29 10.77 21.23 -13.85
C LYS A 29 10.36 21.44 -12.41
N LEU A 30 10.73 22.60 -11.87
CA LEU A 30 10.21 23.07 -10.59
C LEU A 30 8.74 23.46 -10.77
N ARG A 31 7.89 22.95 -9.89
CA ARG A 31 6.47 23.28 -9.79
C ARG A 31 6.18 23.85 -8.42
N LYS A 32 5.05 24.56 -8.31
CA LYS A 32 4.57 25.20 -7.09
C LYS A 32 3.08 24.89 -6.89
N GLY A 33 2.64 24.90 -5.65
CA GLY A 33 1.27 24.59 -5.27
C GLY A 33 1.19 24.04 -3.85
N GLN A 34 0.08 23.36 -3.54
CA GLN A 34 -0.17 22.83 -2.21
C GLN A 34 0.63 21.55 -1.96
N VAL A 35 1.23 21.45 -0.77
CA VAL A 35 2.00 20.30 -0.34
C VAL A 35 1.52 19.81 1.02
N ARG A 36 1.29 18.51 1.15
CA ARG A 36 0.90 17.87 2.40
C ARG A 36 1.76 16.66 2.67
N PHE A 37 2.00 16.39 3.95
CA PHE A 37 2.77 15.23 4.39
C PHE A 37 1.88 14.28 5.20
N TYR A 38 2.06 12.99 4.98
CA TYR A 38 1.27 11.93 5.59
C TYR A 38 2.16 10.90 6.22
N ARG A 39 1.90 10.61 7.50
CA ARG A 39 2.41 9.39 8.14
C ARG A 39 1.41 8.27 7.90
N VAL A 40 1.90 7.13 7.45
CA VAL A 40 1.07 5.96 7.18
C VAL A 40 1.60 4.78 7.96
N ASN A 41 0.72 4.12 8.70
CA ASN A 41 0.97 2.80 9.25
C ASN A 41 0.19 1.79 8.41
N ASP A 42 0.88 0.98 7.64
CA ASP A 42 0.31 -0.14 6.90
C ASP A 42 0.75 -1.44 7.59
N PRO A 43 -0.16 -2.21 8.18
CA PRO A 43 0.20 -3.44 8.89
C PRO A 43 0.95 -4.48 8.04
N LEU A 44 0.77 -4.44 6.72
CA LEU A 44 1.45 -5.37 5.82
C LEU A 44 2.90 -4.99 5.57
N THR A 45 3.17 -3.71 5.40
CA THR A 45 4.46 -3.23 4.88
C THR A 45 5.25 -2.40 5.89
N GLY A 46 4.59 -1.82 6.90
CA GLY A 46 5.18 -1.05 7.99
C GLY A 46 4.86 0.45 7.92
N GLN A 47 5.79 1.27 8.43
CA GLN A 47 5.64 2.71 8.55
C GLN A 47 6.17 3.47 7.32
N TRP A 48 5.38 4.40 6.80
CA TRP A 48 5.73 5.24 5.66
C TRP A 48 5.59 6.73 5.96
N LEU A 49 6.35 7.53 5.21
CA LEU A 49 6.14 8.97 5.08
C LEU A 49 5.89 9.31 3.62
N PHE A 50 4.74 9.89 3.32
CA PHE A 50 4.38 10.35 1.98
C PHE A 50 4.32 11.88 1.91
N LYS A 51 4.63 12.41 0.72
CA LYS A 51 4.40 13.80 0.31
C LYS A 51 3.39 13.82 -0.84
N ALA A 52 2.27 14.49 -0.65
CA ALA A 52 1.33 14.83 -1.71
C ALA A 52 1.65 16.24 -2.22
N CYS A 53 1.77 16.40 -3.53
CA CYS A 53 1.99 17.70 -4.19
C CYS A 53 0.88 17.93 -5.21
N TYR A 54 0.02 18.90 -4.95
CA TYR A 54 -1.07 19.27 -5.86
C TYR A 54 -0.69 20.49 -6.69
N ASP A 55 -0.75 20.34 -8.01
CA ASP A 55 -0.47 21.37 -9.00
C ASP A 55 -1.80 22.00 -9.45
N ASP A 56 -2.11 23.22 -8.98
CA ASP A 56 -3.36 23.92 -9.33
C ASP A 56 -3.45 24.25 -10.83
N GLU A 57 -2.33 24.57 -11.48
CA GLU A 57 -2.28 24.92 -12.91
C GLU A 57 -2.61 23.71 -13.78
N MET A 58 -2.04 22.54 -13.47
CA MET A 58 -2.23 21.33 -14.26
C MET A 58 -3.33 20.40 -13.72
N ARG A 59 -3.94 20.75 -12.58
CA ARG A 59 -4.94 19.96 -11.85
C ARG A 59 -4.54 18.49 -11.71
N ARG A 60 -3.34 18.25 -11.17
CA ARG A 60 -2.79 16.91 -10.96
C ARG A 60 -2.09 16.79 -9.62
N THR A 61 -2.06 15.58 -9.08
CA THR A 61 -1.48 15.27 -7.78
C THR A 61 -0.34 14.28 -7.93
N ILE A 62 0.81 14.58 -7.32
CA ILE A 62 1.91 13.64 -7.18
C ILE A 62 1.94 13.11 -5.76
N ILE A 63 1.90 11.79 -5.61
CA ILE A 63 2.20 11.12 -4.35
C ILE A 63 3.63 10.60 -4.40
N LYS A 64 4.48 11.02 -3.45
CA LYS A 64 5.88 10.61 -3.35
C LYS A 64 6.14 9.91 -2.02
N ALA A 65 6.75 8.72 -2.06
CA ALA A 65 7.27 8.07 -0.85
C ALA A 65 8.58 8.77 -0.43
N LEU A 66 8.59 9.42 0.72
CA LEU A 66 9.78 10.09 1.27
C LEU A 66 10.60 9.20 2.19
N LYS A 67 9.90 8.35 2.95
CA LYS A 67 10.51 7.31 3.78
C LYS A 67 9.69 6.05 3.65
N CYS A 68 10.40 4.95 3.46
CA CYS A 68 9.83 3.61 3.34
C CYS A 68 10.19 2.77 4.57
N PRO A 69 9.42 1.71 4.83
CA PRO A 69 9.79 0.67 5.77
C PRO A 69 11.14 0.04 5.42
N PRO A 70 11.89 -0.46 6.42
CA PRO A 70 13.13 -1.18 6.18
C PRO A 70 12.86 -2.50 5.45
N GLY A 71 13.76 -2.87 4.53
CA GLY A 71 13.66 -4.10 3.73
C GLY A 71 14.08 -3.88 2.27
N GLY A 72 14.74 -4.87 1.67
CA GLY A 72 15.41 -4.74 0.37
C GLY A 72 14.49 -4.30 -0.79
N GLY A 73 13.23 -4.74 -0.80
CA GLY A 73 12.25 -4.29 -1.79
C GLY A 73 11.75 -2.86 -1.57
N PHE A 74 11.40 -2.51 -0.33
CA PHE A 74 10.76 -1.24 -0.01
C PHE A 74 11.70 -0.05 -0.06
N VAL A 75 12.99 -0.22 0.24
CA VAL A 75 13.97 0.87 0.13
C VAL A 75 14.08 1.42 -1.30
N GLN A 76 13.84 0.58 -2.31
CA GLN A 76 13.84 0.99 -3.73
C GLN A 76 12.61 1.81 -4.12
N LEU A 77 11.58 1.85 -3.27
CA LEU A 77 10.42 2.73 -3.40
C LEU A 77 10.68 4.13 -2.82
N GLU A 78 11.76 4.34 -2.05
CA GLU A 78 12.08 5.67 -1.52
C GLU A 78 12.35 6.64 -2.67
N GLY A 79 11.68 7.79 -2.63
CA GLY A 79 11.71 8.79 -3.70
C GLY A 79 10.84 8.49 -4.91
N ARG A 80 10.23 7.30 -5.03
CA ARG A 80 9.32 6.97 -6.13
C ARG A 80 8.01 7.72 -6.02
N THR A 81 7.38 7.95 -7.18
CA THR A 81 6.15 8.72 -7.30
C THR A 81 5.05 7.98 -8.04
N MET A 82 3.80 8.32 -7.73
CA MET A 82 2.62 8.09 -8.56
C MET A 82 2.01 9.42 -8.96
N LEU A 83 1.43 9.48 -10.17
CA LEU A 83 0.94 10.71 -10.78
C LEU A 83 -0.53 10.56 -11.13
N PHE A 84 -1.36 11.28 -10.40
CA PHE A 84 -2.80 11.32 -10.61
C PHE A 84 -3.16 12.54 -11.45
N GLN A 85 -3.70 12.30 -12.64
CA GLN A 85 -4.04 13.36 -13.61
C GLN A 85 -5.55 13.52 -13.72
N LYS A 86 -6.02 14.72 -14.05
CA LYS A 86 -7.45 14.97 -14.27
C LYS A 86 -8.04 14.02 -15.33
N SER A 87 -9.17 13.39 -15.00
CA SER A 87 -9.97 12.55 -15.90
C SER A 87 -10.98 13.40 -16.70
N LEU A 88 -11.46 12.85 -17.82
CA LEU A 88 -12.66 13.36 -18.50
C LEU A 88 -13.93 13.08 -17.68
N LEU A 89 -13.92 12.06 -16.83
CA LEU A 89 -14.98 11.80 -15.88
C LEU A 89 -14.93 12.85 -14.77
N GLU A 90 -15.98 13.66 -14.67
CA GLU A 90 -16.03 14.81 -13.78
C GLU A 90 -15.79 14.41 -12.32
N GLY A 91 -14.97 15.21 -11.62
CA GLY A 91 -14.65 14.99 -10.21
C GLY A 91 -13.59 13.91 -9.96
N TYR A 92 -13.06 13.26 -11.01
CA TYR A 92 -12.05 12.21 -10.87
C TYR A 92 -10.67 12.60 -11.38
N SER A 93 -9.65 12.08 -10.71
CA SER A 93 -8.30 11.92 -11.21
C SER A 93 -8.02 10.44 -11.50
N TYR A 94 -7.09 10.16 -12.42
CA TYR A 94 -6.70 8.81 -12.78
C TYR A 94 -5.18 8.59 -12.66
N ASP A 95 -4.79 7.36 -12.36
CA ASP A 95 -3.43 6.84 -12.53
C ASP A 95 -3.50 5.49 -13.26
N VAL A 96 -2.53 5.24 -14.14
CA VAL A 96 -2.44 4.01 -14.92
C VAL A 96 -2.08 2.85 -14.01
N ILE A 97 -2.86 1.77 -14.05
CA ILE A 97 -2.61 0.62 -13.18
C ILE A 97 -1.28 -0.01 -13.58
N SER A 98 -0.31 0.05 -12.66
CA SER A 98 0.99 -0.60 -12.86
C SER A 98 1.47 -1.23 -11.56
N LEU A 99 1.65 -2.54 -11.57
CA LEU A 99 2.02 -3.32 -10.40
C LEU A 99 3.54 -3.46 -10.30
N SER A 100 4.08 -3.23 -9.12
CA SER A 100 5.48 -3.49 -8.83
C SER A 100 5.77 -4.99 -8.73
N TYR A 101 6.99 -5.37 -9.03
CA TYR A 101 7.53 -6.71 -8.75
C TYR A 101 9.04 -6.60 -8.57
N LEU A 102 9.65 -7.61 -7.93
CA LEU A 102 11.11 -7.75 -7.88
C LEU A 102 11.54 -8.73 -8.98
N ASP A 103 12.51 -8.34 -9.80
CA ASP A 103 13.12 -9.27 -10.76
C ASP A 103 14.06 -10.25 -10.05
N GLU A 104 14.61 -11.22 -10.79
CA GLU A 104 15.53 -12.25 -10.27
C GLU A 104 16.78 -11.68 -9.57
N LYS A 105 17.11 -10.40 -9.81
CA LYS A 105 18.24 -9.69 -9.20
C LYS A 105 17.79 -8.77 -8.07
N GLU A 106 16.60 -9.02 -7.53
CA GLU A 106 15.92 -8.22 -6.50
C GLU A 106 15.73 -6.75 -6.89
N ARG A 107 15.68 -6.41 -8.19
CA ARG A 107 15.47 -5.03 -8.62
C ARG A 107 14.00 -4.74 -8.75
N LEU A 108 13.59 -3.59 -8.23
CA LEU A 108 12.23 -3.10 -8.36
C LEU A 108 11.89 -2.77 -9.83
N ARG A 109 10.92 -3.50 -10.36
CA ARG A 109 10.30 -3.29 -11.67
C ARG A 109 8.83 -2.96 -11.53
N ARG A 110 8.21 -2.61 -12.65
CA ARG A 110 6.77 -2.36 -12.76
C ARG A 110 6.27 -2.90 -14.08
N ASN A 111 5.12 -3.57 -14.03
CA ASN A 111 4.38 -3.97 -15.22
C ASN A 111 3.09 -3.13 -15.33
N VAL A 112 2.77 -2.64 -16.51
CA VAL A 112 1.47 -1.99 -16.75
C VAL A 112 0.45 -3.06 -17.05
N VAL A 113 -0.65 -3.05 -16.31
CA VAL A 113 -1.67 -4.09 -16.41
C VAL A 113 -2.41 -4.01 -17.74
N ALA A 114 -2.53 -5.14 -18.42
CA ALA A 114 -3.05 -5.20 -19.78
C ALA A 114 -4.53 -5.60 -19.88
N ASN A 115 -5.11 -6.19 -18.83
CA ASN A 115 -6.50 -6.65 -18.80
C ASN A 115 -7.02 -6.67 -17.36
N ALA A 116 -8.33 -6.84 -17.18
CA ALA A 116 -8.96 -6.76 -15.87
C ALA A 116 -8.58 -7.92 -14.95
N GLU A 117 -8.26 -9.10 -15.50
CA GLU A 117 -7.91 -10.32 -14.76
C GLU A 117 -6.58 -10.16 -13.99
N GLU A 118 -5.67 -9.35 -14.50
CA GLU A 118 -4.40 -9.01 -13.86
C GLU A 118 -4.54 -7.93 -12.76
N VAL A 119 -5.70 -7.29 -12.61
CA VAL A 119 -5.92 -6.27 -11.58
C VAL A 119 -6.20 -6.96 -10.24
N PRO A 120 -5.47 -6.65 -9.16
CA PRO A 120 -5.73 -7.22 -7.84
C PRO A 120 -7.17 -6.99 -7.39
N GLU A 121 -7.81 -8.01 -6.81
CA GLU A 121 -9.18 -7.93 -6.31
C GLU A 121 -9.37 -6.79 -5.32
N THR A 122 -8.36 -6.53 -4.47
CA THR A 122 -8.35 -5.39 -3.52
C THR A 122 -8.53 -4.04 -4.22
N ILE A 123 -8.02 -3.87 -5.43
CA ILE A 123 -8.21 -2.66 -6.22
C ILE A 123 -9.60 -2.67 -6.85
N LEU A 124 -10.02 -3.77 -7.47
CA LEU A 124 -11.33 -3.90 -8.13
C LEU A 124 -12.50 -3.66 -7.16
N ASN A 125 -12.38 -4.11 -5.92
CA ASN A 125 -13.43 -4.00 -4.91
C ASN A 125 -13.53 -2.60 -4.29
N ASN A 126 -12.46 -1.80 -4.32
CA ASN A 126 -12.38 -0.53 -3.59
C ASN A 126 -12.23 0.71 -4.47
N PHE A 127 -11.92 0.53 -5.76
CA PHE A 127 -11.70 1.61 -6.70
C PHE A 127 -12.44 1.35 -8.01
N LYS A 128 -12.95 2.43 -8.61
CA LYS A 128 -13.47 2.35 -9.97
C LYS A 128 -12.30 2.17 -10.94
N VAL A 129 -12.34 1.09 -11.71
CA VAL A 129 -11.40 0.78 -12.79
C VAL A 129 -12.10 0.95 -14.12
N VAL A 130 -11.47 1.67 -15.04
CA VAL A 130 -11.98 1.92 -16.39
C VAL A 130 -10.87 1.82 -17.42
N ASP A 131 -11.26 1.78 -18.68
CA ASP A 131 -10.31 1.90 -19.77
C ASP A 131 -9.65 3.29 -19.79
N TYR A 132 -8.38 3.32 -20.17
CA TYR A 132 -7.60 4.52 -20.34
C TYR A 132 -8.25 5.47 -21.36
N GLU A 133 -8.86 4.93 -22.41
CA GLU A 133 -9.59 5.72 -23.39
C GLU A 133 -10.84 6.37 -22.79
N GLU A 134 -11.58 5.69 -21.91
CA GLU A 134 -12.73 6.27 -21.21
C GLU A 134 -12.29 7.45 -20.31
N ALA A 135 -11.20 7.28 -19.56
CA ALA A 135 -10.72 8.32 -18.66
C ALA A 135 -10.07 9.52 -19.36
N THR A 136 -9.56 9.35 -20.59
CA THR A 136 -8.71 10.37 -21.25
C THR A 136 -9.17 10.81 -22.64
N GLY A 137 -10.09 10.08 -23.27
CA GLY A 137 -10.49 10.26 -24.67
C GLY A 137 -9.40 9.91 -25.67
N LYS A 138 -8.34 9.21 -25.24
CA LYS A 138 -7.15 8.92 -26.06
C LYS A 138 -6.78 7.46 -25.97
N LYS A 139 -6.29 6.90 -27.08
CA LYS A 139 -5.59 5.61 -27.09
C LYS A 139 -4.09 5.83 -26.85
N ALA A 140 -3.47 4.95 -26.09
CA ALA A 140 -2.03 4.96 -25.86
C ALA A 140 -1.48 3.54 -25.85
N ILE A 141 -0.37 3.32 -26.56
CA ILE A 141 0.28 2.00 -26.62
C ILE A 141 0.74 1.62 -25.21
N GLY A 142 0.37 0.42 -24.77
CA GLY A 142 0.76 -0.13 -23.47
C GLY A 142 0.00 0.42 -22.27
N LYS A 143 -0.98 1.32 -22.45
CA LYS A 143 -1.89 1.76 -21.38
C LYS A 143 -3.30 1.32 -21.70
N LYS A 144 -3.86 0.48 -20.83
CA LYS A 144 -5.20 -0.07 -21.04
C LYS A 144 -6.13 0.27 -19.90
N LEU A 145 -5.73 0.02 -18.66
CA LEU A 145 -6.58 0.27 -17.50
C LEU A 145 -6.05 1.39 -16.60
N VAL A 146 -6.97 2.12 -15.99
CA VAL A 146 -6.68 3.15 -15.00
C VAL A 146 -7.54 2.95 -13.76
N THR A 147 -6.98 3.33 -12.61
CA THR A 147 -7.77 3.54 -11.39
C THR A 147 -8.27 4.97 -11.34
N LEU A 148 -9.52 5.16 -10.94
CA LEU A 148 -10.10 6.46 -10.67
C LEU A 148 -10.15 6.73 -9.17
N CYS A 149 -9.81 7.96 -8.81
CA CYS A 149 -9.89 8.49 -7.46
C CYS A 149 -10.52 9.87 -7.51
N GLU A 150 -11.33 10.23 -6.52
CA GLU A 150 -11.86 11.58 -6.40
C GLU A 150 -10.70 12.60 -6.42
N GLU A 151 -10.92 13.73 -7.10
CA GLU A 151 -9.93 14.80 -7.13
C GLU A 151 -9.55 15.22 -5.70
N ARG A 152 -8.24 15.31 -5.45
CA ARG A 152 -7.67 15.70 -4.15
C ARG A 152 -7.94 14.74 -2.98
N ASP A 153 -8.49 13.53 -3.21
CA ASP A 153 -8.50 12.48 -2.19
C ASP A 153 -7.12 11.82 -2.06
N GLU A 154 -6.21 12.55 -1.42
CA GLU A 154 -4.81 12.16 -1.23
C GLU A 154 -4.69 10.85 -0.43
N LYS A 155 -5.66 10.52 0.44
CA LYS A 155 -5.63 9.28 1.21
C LYS A 155 -5.87 8.07 0.31
N LYS A 156 -6.89 8.12 -0.56
CA LYS A 156 -7.12 7.08 -1.58
C LYS A 156 -5.95 6.98 -2.56
N MET A 157 -5.34 8.10 -2.95
CA MET A 157 -4.15 8.09 -3.81
C MET A 157 -2.93 7.42 -3.15
N ILE A 158 -2.71 7.66 -1.85
CA ILE A 158 -1.68 6.97 -1.06
C ILE A 158 -2.01 5.48 -0.93
N MET A 159 -3.28 5.13 -0.73
CA MET A 159 -3.72 3.74 -0.68
C MET A 159 -3.41 3.01 -1.99
N LEU A 160 -3.68 3.63 -3.14
CA LEU A 160 -3.27 3.08 -4.45
C LEU A 160 -1.77 2.91 -4.59
N PHE A 161 -0.96 3.80 -3.99
CA PHE A 161 0.49 3.60 -3.94
C PHE A 161 0.86 2.32 -3.19
N LEU A 162 0.28 2.10 -2.01
CA LEU A 162 0.54 0.89 -1.25
C LEU A 162 0.10 -0.35 -2.03
N LEU A 163 -1.14 -0.37 -2.54
CA LEU A 163 -1.72 -1.52 -3.24
C LEU A 163 -1.00 -1.87 -4.54
N GLN A 164 -0.58 -0.88 -5.33
CA GLN A 164 0.08 -1.14 -6.61
C GLN A 164 1.60 -1.29 -6.49
N ARG A 165 2.24 -0.65 -5.50
CA ARG A 165 3.70 -0.54 -5.45
C ARG A 165 4.34 -1.27 -4.28
N ALA A 166 3.72 -1.26 -3.11
CA ALA A 166 4.29 -1.85 -1.91
C ALA A 166 3.80 -3.29 -1.69
N TRP A 167 2.49 -3.52 -1.71
CA TRP A 167 1.90 -4.83 -1.45
C TRP A 167 2.40 -5.93 -2.39
N PRO A 168 2.55 -5.71 -3.71
CA PRO A 168 3.01 -6.75 -4.62
C PRO A 168 4.44 -7.24 -4.40
N ILE A 169 5.25 -6.48 -3.65
CA ILE A 169 6.64 -6.84 -3.29
C ILE A 169 6.78 -7.21 -1.81
N SER A 170 5.65 -7.33 -1.09
CA SER A 170 5.62 -7.83 0.28
C SER A 170 5.95 -9.32 0.30
N LYS A 171 6.68 -9.75 1.34
CA LYS A 171 6.93 -11.17 1.60
C LYS A 171 5.70 -11.89 2.14
N VAL A 172 4.79 -11.14 2.77
CA VAL A 172 3.54 -11.65 3.31
C VAL A 172 2.44 -11.34 2.31
N GLN A 173 1.63 -12.34 1.97
CA GLN A 173 0.47 -12.12 1.11
C GLN A 173 -0.61 -11.33 1.86
N PRO A 174 -1.39 -10.46 1.19
CA PRO A 174 -2.46 -9.69 1.82
C PRO A 174 -3.48 -10.58 2.57
N GLU A 175 -3.81 -11.74 2.02
CA GLU A 175 -4.76 -12.70 2.59
C GLU A 175 -4.24 -13.25 3.94
N THR A 176 -2.94 -13.54 4.02
CA THR A 176 -2.25 -13.96 5.23
C THR A 176 -2.26 -12.83 6.27
N ALA A 177 -1.89 -11.60 5.87
CA ALA A 177 -1.89 -10.46 6.77
C ALA A 177 -3.27 -10.07 7.28
N ALA A 178 -4.34 -10.33 6.51
CA ALA A 178 -5.72 -10.10 6.94
C ALA A 178 -6.13 -10.95 8.17
N ARG A 179 -5.41 -12.04 8.47
CA ARG A 179 -5.62 -12.89 9.66
C ARG A 179 -4.82 -12.44 10.88
N MET A 180 -3.98 -11.40 10.74
CA MET A 180 -3.09 -10.95 11.81
C MET A 180 -3.84 -10.53 13.08
N ASN A 181 -4.97 -9.83 12.94
CA ASN A 181 -5.76 -9.41 14.09
C ASN A 181 -6.46 -10.59 14.79
N ASP A 182 -6.87 -11.60 14.02
CA ASP A 182 -7.51 -12.81 14.56
C ASP A 182 -6.51 -13.65 15.35
N LEU A 183 -5.28 -13.80 14.81
CA LEU A 183 -4.19 -14.46 15.51
C LEU A 183 -3.80 -13.70 16.78
N LEU A 184 -3.65 -12.36 16.70
CA LEU A 184 -3.36 -11.54 17.88
C LEU A 184 -4.45 -11.68 18.95
N LYS A 185 -5.72 -11.74 18.56
CA LYS A 185 -6.82 -11.97 19.50
C LYS A 185 -6.69 -13.33 20.18
N SER A 186 -6.38 -14.38 19.43
CA SER A 186 -6.13 -15.71 20.01
C SER A 186 -4.94 -15.71 20.97
N ILE A 187 -3.86 -15.00 20.65
CA ILE A 187 -2.71 -14.83 21.57
C ILE A 187 -3.12 -14.03 22.82
N LYS A 188 -4.01 -13.03 22.71
CA LYS A 188 -4.51 -12.29 23.88
C LYS A 188 -5.39 -13.14 24.78
N ASP A 189 -6.22 -14.00 24.19
CA ASP A 189 -7.08 -14.92 24.94
C ASP A 189 -6.24 -15.98 25.69
N LEU A 190 -5.01 -16.23 25.24
CA LEU A 190 -4.01 -17.06 25.87
C LEU A 190 -3.02 -16.20 26.68
N GLU A 191 -3.31 -15.91 27.97
CA GLU A 191 -2.48 -15.05 28.85
C GLU A 191 -0.95 -15.25 28.72
N ARG A 192 -0.53 -16.49 28.46
CA ARG A 192 0.79 -16.87 27.94
C ARG A 192 0.62 -18.01 26.93
N ALA A 193 0.73 -17.72 25.65
CA ALA A 193 0.58 -18.72 24.59
C ALA A 193 1.91 -19.43 24.33
N MET A 194 1.96 -20.76 24.51
CA MET A 194 3.11 -21.55 24.05
C MET A 194 3.16 -21.49 22.52
N LEU A 195 4.35 -21.41 21.91
CA LEU A 195 4.46 -21.28 20.45
C LEU A 195 3.76 -22.45 19.73
N ASN A 196 3.86 -23.66 20.27
CA ASN A 196 3.19 -24.83 19.71
C ASN A 196 1.65 -24.68 19.72
N GLU A 197 1.08 -24.08 20.76
CA GLU A 197 -0.37 -23.81 20.85
C GLU A 197 -0.79 -22.70 19.88
N VAL A 198 0.07 -21.70 19.67
CA VAL A 198 -0.16 -20.66 18.66
C VAL A 198 -0.17 -21.29 17.26
N TYR A 199 0.80 -22.16 16.94
CA TYR A 199 0.84 -22.83 15.66
C TYR A 199 -0.37 -23.74 15.44
N SER A 200 -0.73 -24.58 16.41
CA SER A 200 -1.90 -25.47 16.28
C SER A 200 -3.20 -24.66 16.13
N THR A 201 -3.37 -23.59 16.92
CA THR A 201 -4.53 -22.72 16.82
C THR A 201 -4.60 -22.00 15.48
N ALA A 202 -3.45 -21.54 14.96
CA ALA A 202 -3.36 -20.84 13.68
C ALA A 202 -3.74 -21.76 12.50
N GLU A 203 -3.28 -23.00 12.53
CA GLU A 203 -3.63 -24.03 11.55
C GLU A 203 -5.12 -24.41 11.66
N GLU A 204 -5.59 -24.77 12.85
CA GLU A 204 -6.97 -25.27 13.06
C GLU A 204 -8.04 -24.20 12.81
N LYS A 205 -7.83 -22.96 13.26
CA LYS A 205 -8.86 -21.91 13.19
C LYS A 205 -8.75 -21.03 11.96
N PHE A 206 -7.54 -20.82 11.45
CA PHE A 206 -7.29 -19.83 10.39
C PHE A 206 -6.70 -20.46 9.12
N GLY A 207 -6.38 -21.76 9.13
CA GLY A 207 -5.77 -22.45 8.01
C GLY A 207 -4.36 -21.94 7.68
N LEU A 208 -3.66 -21.36 8.65
CA LEU A 208 -2.33 -20.79 8.45
C LEU A 208 -1.26 -21.87 8.56
N THR A 209 -0.29 -21.85 7.64
CA THR A 209 0.89 -22.69 7.75
C THR A 209 1.81 -22.19 8.88
N LYS A 210 2.77 -23.02 9.30
CA LYS A 210 3.80 -22.59 10.26
C LYS A 210 4.58 -21.38 9.75
N GLU A 211 4.94 -21.38 8.47
CA GLU A 211 5.68 -20.29 7.82
C GLU A 211 4.88 -18.98 7.81
N ASP A 212 3.59 -19.04 7.42
CA ASP A 212 2.67 -17.89 7.49
C ASP A 212 2.52 -17.37 8.92
N THR A 213 2.41 -18.28 9.88
CA THR A 213 2.30 -17.94 11.30
C THR A 213 3.55 -17.22 11.79
N ASP A 214 4.74 -17.70 11.44
CA ASP A 214 6.00 -17.05 11.78
C ASP A 214 6.14 -15.65 11.14
N LEU A 215 5.68 -15.48 9.90
CA LEU A 215 5.64 -14.17 9.24
C LEU A 215 4.72 -13.19 9.99
N ILE A 216 3.51 -13.62 10.35
CA ILE A 216 2.55 -12.79 11.10
C ILE A 216 3.10 -12.43 12.50
N LEU A 217 3.72 -13.38 13.20
CA LEU A 217 4.35 -13.12 14.50
C LEU A 217 5.47 -12.07 14.36
N GLY A 218 6.29 -12.15 13.31
CA GLY A 218 7.30 -11.13 13.03
C GLY A 218 6.71 -9.74 12.80
N LEU A 219 5.59 -9.65 12.05
CA LEU A 219 4.87 -8.38 11.84
C LEU A 219 4.32 -7.81 13.16
N LEU A 220 3.65 -8.63 13.97
CA LEU A 220 3.10 -8.21 15.26
C LEU A 220 4.17 -7.75 16.25
N GLU A 221 5.35 -8.40 16.23
CA GLU A 221 6.48 -8.00 17.07
C GLU A 221 7.09 -6.68 16.60
N ALA A 222 7.25 -6.49 15.28
CA ALA A 222 7.72 -5.23 14.70
C ALA A 222 6.76 -4.06 14.97
N GLU A 223 5.45 -4.31 15.04
CA GLU A 223 4.45 -3.34 15.48
C GLU A 223 4.45 -3.10 17.00
N GLY A 224 5.25 -3.85 17.77
CA GLY A 224 5.32 -3.74 19.22
C GLY A 224 4.09 -4.29 19.95
N LYS A 225 3.24 -5.09 19.28
CA LYS A 225 2.02 -5.67 19.87
C LYS A 225 2.27 -6.93 20.67
N ILE A 226 3.38 -7.63 20.38
CA ILE A 226 3.80 -8.84 21.08
C ILE A 226 5.30 -8.81 21.39
N GLN A 227 5.74 -9.76 22.20
CA GLN A 227 7.14 -10.13 22.41
C GLN A 227 7.28 -11.63 22.22
N LYS A 228 8.16 -12.06 21.30
CA LYS A 228 8.47 -13.47 21.09
C LYS A 228 9.63 -13.88 22.01
N PHE A 229 9.49 -15.03 22.65
CA PHE A 229 10.54 -15.74 23.38
C PHE A 229 10.78 -17.10 22.71
N GLU A 230 11.80 -17.84 23.15
CA GLU A 230 12.14 -19.14 22.54
C GLU A 230 10.98 -20.14 22.53
N GLU A 231 10.14 -20.17 23.57
CA GLU A 231 9.09 -21.18 23.71
C GLU A 231 7.66 -20.61 23.73
N TYR A 232 7.51 -19.30 23.89
CA TYR A 232 6.20 -18.68 24.08
C TYR A 232 6.15 -17.25 23.56
N VAL A 233 4.93 -16.75 23.37
CA VAL A 233 4.66 -15.37 22.95
C VAL A 233 3.82 -14.68 24.03
N LYS A 234 4.12 -13.41 24.31
CA LYS A 234 3.30 -12.55 25.17
C LYS A 234 2.82 -11.32 24.42
N THR A 235 1.63 -10.87 24.74
CA THR A 235 1.12 -9.59 24.24
C THR A 235 1.74 -8.44 25.03
N LYS A 236 1.98 -7.32 24.36
CA LYS A 236 2.38 -6.06 25.00
C LYS A 236 1.15 -5.17 25.18
N PRO A 237 1.06 -4.41 26.29
CA PRO A 237 -0.02 -3.46 26.52
C PRO A 237 0.00 -2.29 25.54
#